data_AF-A0A1G3ABP9-F1
#
_entry.id   AF-A0A1G3ABP9-F1
#
_cell.length_a   1.000
_cell.length_b   1.000
_cell.length_c   1.000
_cell.angle_alpha   90.00
_cell.angle_beta   90.00
_cell.angle_gamma   90.00
#
_symmetry.space_group_name_H-M   'P 1'
#
loop_
_entity.id
_entity.type
_entity.pdbx_description
1 polymer ?
#
loop_
_entity_poly.entity_id
_entity_poly.type
_entity_poly.pdbx_seq_one_letter_code
_entity_poly.pdbx_strand_id
1 'polypeptide(L)'
;MNHPAGIPHEAEPLMLFLLEEGSRADAIRLYQEETGAHRGDAKRAVAQLARRHGLIASDTGAMDLVALALILLSLAVGFAVS
;
A
#
# COMPACT_ATOMS: atom_id res chain seq x y z
N MET A 1 -2.91 13.91 -24.70
CA MET A 1 -1.65 13.94 -23.93
C MET A 1 -1.85 13.10 -22.68
N ASN A 2 -1.50 11.81 -22.74
CA ASN A 2 -1.50 10.94 -21.56
C ASN A 2 -0.27 11.29 -20.73
N HIS A 3 -0.43 12.15 -19.73
CA HIS A 3 0.62 12.35 -18.72
C HIS A 3 0.76 11.04 -17.92
N PRO A 4 1.96 10.44 -17.82
CA PRO A 4 2.18 9.28 -16.97
C PRO A 4 1.95 9.68 -15.51
N ALA A 5 0.79 9.29 -14.97
CA ALA A 5 0.47 9.01 -13.57
C ALA A 5 1.32 9.76 -12.51
N GLY A 6 1.31 11.10 -12.55
CA GLY A 6 1.75 11.92 -11.44
C GLY A 6 0.61 12.05 -10.43
N ILE A 7 0.93 12.05 -9.13
CA ILE A 7 -0.05 12.40 -8.10
C ILE A 7 -0.53 13.83 -8.37
N PRO A 8 -1.85 14.10 -8.40
CA PRO A 8 -2.34 15.46 -8.57
C PRO A 8 -1.79 16.33 -7.43
N HIS A 9 -1.10 17.43 -7.75
CA HIS A 9 -0.47 18.29 -6.73
C HIS A 9 -1.48 18.86 -5.72
N GLU A 10 -2.73 19.09 -6.14
CA GLU A 10 -3.78 19.58 -5.23
C GLU A 10 -4.31 18.49 -4.31
N ALA A 11 -4.35 17.23 -4.77
CA ALA A 11 -4.83 16.10 -3.99
C ALA A 11 -3.72 15.45 -3.14
N GLU A 12 -2.45 15.67 -3.47
CA GLU A 12 -1.30 15.07 -2.79
C GLU A 12 -1.32 15.25 -1.26
N PRO A 13 -1.57 16.45 -0.69
CA PRO A 13 -1.61 16.64 0.76
C PRO A 13 -2.73 15.84 1.43
N LEU A 14 -3.91 15.79 0.81
CA LEU A 14 -5.06 15.05 1.32
C LEU A 14 -4.84 13.54 1.20
N MET A 15 -4.24 13.09 0.10
CA MET A 15 -3.85 11.69 -0.07
C MET A 15 -2.83 11.26 0.98
N LEU A 16 -1.86 12.11 1.31
CA LEU A 16 -0.89 11.84 2.38
C LEU A 16 -1.57 11.78 3.75
N PHE A 17 -2.47 12.72 4.05
CA PHE A 17 -3.26 12.69 5.29
C PHE A 17 -4.06 11.38 5.42
N LEU A 18 -4.75 10.96 4.35
CA LEU A 18 -5.51 9.70 4.32
C LEU A 18 -4.59 8.47 4.48
N LEU A 19 -3.37 8.53 3.95
CA LEU A 19 -2.38 7.46 4.11
C LEU A 19 -1.82 7.40 5.54
N GLU A 20 -1.60 8.54 6.19
CA GLU A 20 -1.19 8.64 7.59
C GLU A 20 -2.29 8.12 8.54
N GLU A 21 -3.56 8.37 8.22
CA GLU A 21 -4.72 7.87 8.97
C GLU A 21 -4.97 6.36 8.75
N GLY A 22 -4.26 5.72 7.82
CA GLY A 22 -4.44 4.31 7.45
C GLY A 22 -5.58 4.06 6.45
N SER A 23 -6.24 5.11 5.98
CA SER A 23 -7.36 5.10 5.03
C SER A 23 -6.91 5.00 3.57
N ARG A 24 -6.12 3.96 3.25
CA ARG A 24 -5.56 3.75 1.89
C ARG A 24 -6.63 3.64 0.80
N ALA A 25 -7.79 3.08 1.11
CA ALA A 25 -8.89 2.94 0.16
C ALA A 25 -9.44 4.30 -0.29
N ASP A 26 -9.48 5.27 0.62
CA ASP A 26 -9.94 6.62 0.33
C ASP A 26 -8.91 7.40 -0.48
N ALA A 27 -7.62 7.25 -0.20
CA ALA A 27 -6.57 7.82 -1.03
C ALA A 27 -6.63 7.28 -2.47
N ILE A 28 -6.92 5.98 -2.65
CA ILE A 28 -7.11 5.37 -3.97
C ILE A 28 -8.35 5.96 -4.66
N ARG A 29 -9.48 6.05 -3.97
CA ARG A 29 -10.72 6.60 -4.52
C ARG A 29 -10.55 8.06 -4.95
N LEU A 30 -9.92 8.89 -4.11
CA LEU A 30 -9.60 10.27 -4.43
C LEU A 30 -8.75 10.37 -5.71
N TYR A 31 -7.71 9.53 -5.84
CA TYR A 31 -6.91 9.49 -7.06
C TYR A 31 -7.75 9.10 -8.29
N GLN A 32 -8.70 8.18 -8.16
CA GLN A 32 -9.60 7.79 -9.27
C GLN A 32 -10.56 8.92 -9.65
N GLU A 33 -11.09 9.65 -8.68
CA GLU A 33 -11.99 10.78 -8.91
C GLU A 33 -11.26 11.92 -9.63
N GLU A 34 -10.03 12.23 -9.21
CA GLU A 34 -9.22 13.31 -9.79
C GLU A 34 -8.65 12.98 -11.17
N THR A 35 -8.26 11.73 -11.41
CA THR A 35 -7.54 11.35 -12.65
C THR A 35 -8.38 10.55 -13.64
N GLY A 36 -9.54 10.04 -13.21
CA GLY A 36 -10.31 9.05 -13.97
C GLY A 36 -9.60 7.70 -14.12
N ALA A 37 -8.47 7.49 -13.42
CA ALA A 37 -7.65 6.30 -13.59
C ALA A 37 -8.37 5.03 -13.14
N HIS A 38 -8.02 3.92 -13.81
CA HIS A 38 -8.47 2.61 -13.38
C HIS A 38 -7.86 2.24 -12.02
N ARG A 39 -8.58 1.40 -11.27
CA ARG A 39 -8.24 1.03 -9.90
C ARG A 39 -6.82 0.49 -9.75
N GLY A 40 -6.31 -0.22 -10.76
CA GLY A 40 -4.95 -0.75 -10.78
C GLY A 40 -3.88 0.33 -10.83
N ASP A 41 -4.06 1.34 -11.68
CA ASP A 41 -3.13 2.48 -11.80
C ASP A 41 -3.21 3.38 -10.56
N ALA A 42 -4.42 3.61 -10.03
CA ALA A 42 -4.61 4.34 -8.79
C ALA A 42 -3.91 3.65 -7.60
N LYS A 43 -4.08 2.33 -7.46
CA LYS A 43 -3.39 1.56 -6.42
C LYS A 43 -1.88 1.65 -6.54
N ARG A 44 -1.34 1.60 -7.75
CA ARG A 44 0.10 1.75 -8.02
C ARG A 44 0.61 3.15 -7.66
N ALA A 45 -0.09 4.19 -8.09
CA ALA A 45 0.29 5.58 -7.82
C ALA A 45 0.29 5.86 -6.30
N VAL A 46 -0.80 5.49 -5.61
CA VAL A 46 -0.92 5.64 -4.15
C VAL A 46 0.14 4.81 -3.42
N ALA A 47 0.46 3.59 -3.88
CA ALA A 47 1.55 2.79 -3.31
C ALA A 47 2.92 3.48 -3.45
N GLN A 48 3.18 4.10 -4.60
CA GLN A 48 4.42 4.82 -4.84
C GLN A 48 4.52 6.07 -3.97
N LEU A 49 3.42 6.82 -3.83
CA LEU A 49 3.34 7.98 -2.94
C LEU A 49 3.63 7.59 -1.50
N ALA A 50 2.96 6.53 -1.00
CA ALA A 50 3.15 6.04 0.36
C ALA A 50 4.62 5.63 0.61
N ARG A 51 5.22 4.86 -0.32
CA ARG A 51 6.63 4.46 -0.25
C ARG A 51 7.59 5.64 -0.25
N ARG A 52 7.34 6.66 -1.09
CA ARG A 52 8.19 7.86 -1.18
C ARG A 52 8.21 8.65 0.11
N HIS A 53 7.10 8.67 0.84
CA HIS A 53 6.95 9.38 2.11
C HIS A 53 7.25 8.51 3.34
N GLY A 54 7.71 7.27 3.16
CA GLY A 54 7.97 6.35 4.28
C GLY A 54 6.69 5.91 5.02
N LEU A 55 5.52 6.24 4.47
CA LEU A 55 4.24 5.73 4.90
C LEU A 55 4.17 4.30 4.38
N ILE A 56 4.82 3.37 5.07
CA ILE A 56 4.56 1.95 4.85
C ILE A 56 3.11 1.78 5.24
N ALA A 57 2.21 1.88 4.25
CA ALA A 57 0.84 1.47 4.41
C ALA A 57 0.95 0.04 4.93
N SER A 58 0.57 -0.16 6.18
CA SER A 58 0.52 -1.44 6.86
C SER A 58 -0.58 -2.29 6.22
N ASP A 59 -0.48 -2.54 4.92
CA ASP A 59 -0.86 -3.76 4.25
C ASP A 59 0.15 -4.87 4.63
N THR A 60 0.63 -4.89 5.88
CA THR A 60 0.90 -6.15 6.58
C THR A 60 -0.45 -6.83 6.76
N GLY A 61 -1.08 -7.19 5.64
CA GLY A 61 -2.27 -8.00 5.63
C GLY A 61 -1.93 -9.30 6.33
N ALA A 62 -2.90 -9.88 7.02
CA ALA A 62 -2.73 -11.12 7.76
C ALA A 62 -1.95 -12.21 6.99
N MET A 63 -1.96 -12.21 5.65
CA MET A 63 -1.13 -13.11 4.83
C MET A 63 0.38 -12.99 5.08
N ASP A 64 0.93 -11.80 5.30
CA ASP A 64 2.37 -11.63 5.53
C ASP A 64 2.76 -12.13 6.94
N LEU A 65 1.90 -11.89 7.94
CA LEU A 65 2.04 -12.48 9.27
C LEU A 65 1.84 -13.99 9.27
N VAL A 66 0.92 -14.51 8.45
CA VAL A 66 0.69 -15.95 8.30
C VAL A 66 1.88 -16.60 7.62
N ALA A 67 2.43 -16.00 6.56
CA ALA A 67 3.64 -16.49 5.92
C ALA A 67 4.82 -16.48 6.88
N LEU A 68 5.01 -15.40 7.64
CA LEU A 68 6.04 -15.31 8.67
C LEU A 68 5.84 -16.35 9.78
N ALA A 69 4.59 -16.54 10.24
CA ALA A 69 4.26 -17.53 11.26
C ALA A 69 4.50 -18.97 10.78
N LEU A 70 4.17 -19.29 9.51
CA LEU A 70 4.45 -20.59 8.91
C LEU A 70 5.95 -20.86 8.78
N ILE A 71 6.74 -19.84 8.43
CA ILE A 71 8.21 -19.94 8.38
C ILE A 71 8.81 -20.16 9.77
N LEU A 72 8.32 -19.44 10.79
CA LEU A 72 8.77 -19.64 12.18
C LEU A 72 8.37 -21.02 12.71
N LEU A 73 7.18 -21.51 12.37
CA LEU A 73 6.72 -22.84 12.75
C LEU A 73 7.60 -23.94 12.11
N SER A 74 7.94 -23.81 10.83
CA SER A 74 8.79 -24.79 10.15
C SER A 74 10.21 -24.84 10.73
N LEU A 75 10.78 -23.69 11.09
CA LEU A 75 12.06 -23.59 11.80
C LEU A 75 12.00 -24.25 13.19
N ALA A 76 10.94 -24.01 13.96
CA ALA A 76 10.77 -24.58 15.29
C ALA A 76 10.60 -26.12 15.26
N VAL A 77 9.82 -26.63 14.30
CA VAL A 77 9.63 -28.08 14.13
C VAL A 77 10.92 -28.76 13.66
N GLY A 78 11.67 -28.14 12.75
CA GLY A 78 12.96 -28.69 12.28
C GLY A 78 14.01 -28.80 13.39
N PHE A 79 14.03 -27.84 14.32
CA PHE A 79 14.92 -27.85 15.47
C PHE A 79 14.55 -28.92 16.52
N ALA A 80 13.26 -29.26 16.66
CA ALA A 80 12.81 -30.26 17.63
C ALA A 80 13.03 -31.72 17.15
N VAL A 81 13.29 -31.92 15.86
CA VAL A 81 13.44 -33.24 15.22
C VAL A 81 14.90 -33.57 14.88
N SER A 82 15.82 -32.60 15.03
CA SER A 82 17.27 -32.78 14.86
C SER A 82 17.95 -33.07 16.20
#